data_AF-A0A318CMH8-F1
#
_entry.id   AF-A0A318CMH8-F1
#
_cell.length_a   1.000
_cell.length_b   1.000
_cell.length_c   1.000
_cell.angle_alpha   90.00
_cell.angle_beta   90.00
_cell.angle_gamma   90.00
#
_symmetry.space_group_name_H-M   'P 1'
#
loop_
_entity.id
_entity.type
_entity.pdbx_description
1 polymer ?
#
loop_
_entity_poly.entity_id
_entity_poly.type
_entity_poly.pdbx_seq_one_letter_code
_entity_poly.pdbx_strand_id
1 'polypeptide(L)'
;MRIAIDGPAGSGKSTVARLVASRLNFTYIDTGAMYRALALKAREAGVCFSDLASMTELMSHTYFSLSDSGITLDGTPVGDEIRTREVSLLSSDIARYSYVRDFLTEQQRSLSRQGNVVMEGRDIGTVVIPEAELKIFLTASVIERARRRLEQLRSSGIAADLEEILAEIESRDHNDSTRSVAPLKPAADAVTLDTTKMGIEEVVSTIVTLAEKRQKVHLAKSVGFCYGVDRAVRETIKLLKSGKKVFATGEIVHNEKVMNDLRELGLEVIEDRLLNEKHDGVAVIRAHGVDPASEEKLRHVFDEVIDLTCPIVYNVFSLAVDLEQQGNFVVVYGKKNHPEVTALSGRLAKYLIVEPGDDYNEVLKELEGLERVAIVSQTTMSNSDFKEFAEFVKEKLRGRVTVHNTICKVTIQRESEAERLAGVVDTVIVIGGKNSSNTKKLVRIVERLGKKALHATDLSDLPQGDMGKVALISGTSTPYEQIQKILDYIDKMREVTNNGRENETAR
;
A
#
# COMPACT_ATOMS: atom_id res chain seq x y z
N MET A 1 2.88 -3.95 -11.31
CA MET A 1 2.43 -5.30 -11.73
C MET A 1 2.45 -5.41 -13.25
N ARG A 2 2.90 -6.52 -13.83
CA ARG A 2 2.82 -6.81 -15.28
C ARG A 2 1.84 -7.96 -15.51
N ILE A 3 0.95 -7.78 -16.49
CA ILE A 3 -0.05 -8.78 -16.89
C ILE A 3 0.23 -9.19 -18.33
N ALA A 4 0.47 -10.48 -18.56
CA ALA A 4 0.58 -11.08 -19.89
C ALA A 4 -0.74 -11.75 -20.27
N ILE A 5 -1.25 -11.50 -21.48
CA ILE A 5 -2.43 -12.16 -22.03
C ILE A 5 -2.08 -12.79 -23.37
N ASP A 6 -1.82 -14.09 -23.35
CA ASP A 6 -1.50 -14.90 -24.53
C ASP A 6 -2.72 -15.68 -25.03
N GLY A 7 -2.67 -16.17 -26.27
CA GLY A 7 -3.68 -17.09 -26.79
C GLY A 7 -3.81 -17.07 -28.33
N PRO A 8 -4.60 -18.01 -28.89
CA PRO A 8 -4.73 -18.21 -30.34
C PRO A 8 -5.45 -17.06 -31.05
N ALA A 9 -5.45 -17.07 -32.38
CA ALA A 9 -6.08 -16.00 -33.17
C ALA A 9 -7.59 -15.92 -32.91
N GLY A 10 -8.17 -14.72 -32.82
CA GLY A 10 -9.63 -14.59 -32.65
C GLY A 10 -10.17 -14.95 -31.25
N SER A 11 -9.33 -15.20 -30.23
CA SER A 11 -9.81 -15.42 -28.85
C SER A 11 -10.28 -14.16 -28.11
N GLY A 12 -10.21 -12.97 -28.73
CA GLY A 12 -10.66 -11.70 -28.14
C GLY A 12 -9.63 -10.97 -27.28
N LYS A 13 -8.37 -11.42 -27.26
CA LYS A 13 -7.27 -10.87 -26.42
C LYS A 13 -7.15 -9.35 -26.47
N SER A 14 -7.04 -8.76 -27.66
CA SER A 14 -6.79 -7.31 -27.78
C SER A 14 -7.95 -6.49 -27.21
N THR A 15 -9.19 -6.97 -27.32
CA THR A 15 -10.36 -6.33 -26.70
C THR A 15 -10.32 -6.50 -25.18
N VAL A 16 -10.12 -7.73 -24.70
CA VAL A 16 -10.06 -8.05 -23.27
C VAL A 16 -8.91 -7.30 -22.58
N ALA A 17 -7.70 -7.34 -23.14
CA ALA A 17 -6.51 -6.70 -22.61
C ALA A 17 -6.67 -5.18 -22.48
N ARG A 18 -7.30 -4.53 -23.47
CA ARG A 18 -7.60 -3.09 -23.44
C ARG A 18 -8.59 -2.74 -22.33
N LEU A 19 -9.63 -3.55 -22.15
CA LEU A 19 -10.63 -3.35 -21.09
C LEU A 19 -10.04 -3.63 -19.69
N VAL A 20 -9.23 -4.68 -19.55
CA VAL A 20 -8.51 -4.98 -18.30
C VAL A 20 -7.54 -3.83 -17.95
N ALA A 21 -6.78 -3.34 -18.92
CA ALA A 21 -5.87 -2.22 -18.73
C ALA A 21 -6.61 -0.96 -18.26
N SER A 22 -7.72 -0.63 -18.92
CA SER A 22 -8.57 0.50 -18.53
C SER A 22 -9.12 0.36 -17.10
N ARG A 23 -9.63 -0.81 -16.71
CA ARG A 23 -10.15 -1.04 -15.36
C ARG A 23 -9.10 -0.95 -14.26
N LEU A 24 -7.89 -1.43 -14.54
CA LEU A 24 -6.79 -1.41 -13.57
C LEU A 24 -6.01 -0.09 -13.56
N ASN A 25 -6.33 0.83 -14.49
CA ASN A 25 -5.55 2.02 -14.82
C ASN A 25 -4.08 1.67 -15.16
N PHE A 26 -3.91 0.66 -16.02
CA PHE A 26 -2.64 0.15 -16.51
C PHE A 26 -2.45 0.56 -17.98
N THR A 27 -1.19 0.62 -18.42
CA THR A 27 -0.86 0.87 -19.82
C THR A 27 -1.10 -0.39 -20.65
N TYR A 28 -1.88 -0.28 -21.73
CA TYR A 28 -2.11 -1.36 -22.68
C TYR A 28 -1.01 -1.39 -23.76
N ILE A 29 -0.41 -2.55 -24.01
CA ILE A 29 0.62 -2.75 -25.04
C ILE A 29 0.15 -3.81 -26.05
N ASP A 30 -0.19 -3.37 -27.26
CA ASP A 30 -0.52 -4.22 -28.42
C ASP A 30 0.79 -4.66 -29.11
N THR A 31 1.32 -5.82 -28.72
CA THR A 31 2.58 -6.30 -29.33
C THR A 31 2.42 -6.61 -30.82
N GLY A 32 1.22 -7.03 -31.24
CA GLY A 32 0.93 -7.27 -32.65
C GLY A 32 1.05 -6.00 -33.50
N ALA A 33 0.67 -4.83 -32.95
CA ALA A 33 0.85 -3.54 -33.61
C ALA A 33 2.33 -3.22 -33.82
N MET A 34 3.22 -3.62 -32.91
CA MET A 34 4.66 -3.42 -33.08
C MET A 34 5.21 -4.24 -34.26
N TYR A 35 4.84 -5.52 -34.36
CA TYR A 35 5.22 -6.35 -35.51
C TYR A 35 4.68 -5.78 -36.83
N ARG A 36 3.41 -5.33 -36.85
CA ARG A 36 2.79 -4.74 -38.04
C ARG A 36 3.43 -3.41 -38.44
N ALA A 37 3.75 -2.55 -37.47
CA ALA A 37 4.40 -1.27 -37.70
C ALA A 37 5.83 -1.46 -38.26
N LEU A 38 6.61 -2.39 -37.70
CA LEU A 38 7.95 -2.70 -38.23
C LEU A 38 7.87 -3.31 -39.64
N ALA A 39 6.92 -4.22 -39.87
CA ALA A 39 6.72 -4.83 -41.20
C ALA A 39 6.34 -3.78 -42.26
N LEU A 40 5.46 -2.84 -41.89
CA LEU A 40 5.06 -1.73 -42.74
C LEU A 40 6.25 -0.82 -43.07
N LYS A 41 7.02 -0.41 -42.04
CA LYS A 41 8.24 0.42 -42.21
C LYS A 41 9.25 -0.25 -43.13
N ALA A 42 9.51 -1.54 -42.94
CA ALA A 42 10.43 -2.29 -43.78
C ALA A 42 9.94 -2.37 -45.24
N ARG A 43 8.63 -2.58 -45.47
CA ARG A 43 8.03 -2.55 -46.82
C ARG A 43 8.20 -1.18 -47.47
N GLU A 44 7.89 -0.10 -46.76
CA GLU A 44 7.99 1.27 -47.28
C GLU A 44 9.44 1.68 -47.59
N ALA A 45 10.39 1.15 -46.83
CA ALA A 45 11.83 1.32 -47.08
C ALA A 45 12.38 0.38 -48.16
N GLY A 46 11.58 -0.53 -48.72
CA GLY A 46 12.01 -1.51 -49.72
C GLY A 46 12.98 -2.57 -49.18
N VAL A 47 12.98 -2.83 -47.88
CA VAL A 47 13.89 -3.78 -47.21
C VAL A 47 13.28 -5.18 -47.18
N CYS A 48 14.01 -6.18 -47.68
CA CYS A 48 13.58 -7.57 -47.63
C CYS A 48 13.80 -8.18 -46.24
N PHE A 49 12.79 -8.85 -45.67
CA PHE A 49 12.89 -9.49 -44.36
C PHE A 49 13.90 -10.65 -44.29
N SER A 50 14.41 -11.13 -45.42
CA SER A 50 15.46 -12.16 -45.44
C SER A 50 16.89 -11.58 -45.43
N ASP A 51 17.04 -10.28 -45.69
CA ASP A 51 18.32 -9.58 -45.66
C ASP A 51 18.61 -9.08 -44.25
N LEU A 52 19.40 -9.85 -43.52
CA LEU A 52 19.81 -9.55 -42.14
C LEU A 52 20.49 -8.18 -42.03
N ALA A 53 21.39 -7.83 -42.95
CA ALA A 53 22.20 -6.61 -42.81
C ALA A 53 21.32 -5.35 -42.93
N SER A 54 20.49 -5.30 -43.98
CA SER A 54 19.57 -4.18 -44.21
C SER A 54 18.50 -4.08 -43.11
N MET A 55 18.00 -5.21 -42.61
CA MET A 55 17.04 -5.21 -41.50
C MET A 55 17.67 -4.76 -40.18
N THR A 56 18.89 -5.18 -39.87
CA THR A 56 19.59 -4.72 -38.66
C THR A 56 19.83 -3.22 -38.70
N GLU A 57 20.23 -2.66 -39.84
CA GLU A 57 20.37 -1.21 -40.02
C GLU A 57 19.03 -0.50 -39.79
N LEU A 58 17.95 -0.95 -40.46
CA LEU A 58 16.60 -0.39 -40.26
C LEU A 58 16.18 -0.39 -38.78
N MET A 59 16.38 -1.51 -38.09
CA MET A 59 16.01 -1.67 -36.67
C MET A 59 16.85 -0.80 -35.73
N SER A 60 18.13 -0.55 -36.04
CA SER A 60 18.96 0.36 -35.24
C SER A 60 18.46 1.81 -35.24
N HIS A 61 17.71 2.21 -36.28
CA HIS A 61 17.02 3.49 -36.39
C HIS A 61 15.52 3.37 -36.17
N THR A 62 15.09 2.36 -35.42
CA THR A 62 13.68 2.13 -35.09
C THR A 62 13.47 2.19 -33.58
N TYR A 63 12.60 3.07 -33.12
CA TYR A 63 12.28 3.23 -31.71
C TYR A 63 10.78 3.13 -31.45
N PHE A 64 10.40 2.28 -30.50
CA PHE A 64 9.03 2.20 -30.01
C PHE A 64 8.87 2.96 -28.70
N SER A 65 7.79 3.72 -28.56
CA SER A 65 7.42 4.36 -27.30
C SER A 65 5.92 4.36 -27.07
N LEU A 66 5.50 4.85 -25.88
CA LEU A 66 4.10 4.93 -25.48
C LEU A 66 3.70 6.42 -25.38
N SER A 67 2.54 6.74 -25.93
CA SER A 67 1.83 8.01 -25.78
C SER A 67 0.43 7.75 -25.18
N ASP A 68 -0.30 8.83 -24.90
CA ASP A 68 -1.70 8.75 -24.46
C ASP A 68 -2.62 8.04 -25.47
N SER A 69 -2.22 8.03 -26.75
CA SER A 69 -2.93 7.38 -27.86
C SER A 69 -2.47 5.95 -28.16
N GLY A 70 -1.46 5.43 -27.44
CA GLY A 70 -0.95 4.07 -27.59
C GLY A 70 0.50 4.02 -28.02
N ILE A 71 0.84 3.07 -28.92
CA ILE A 71 2.21 2.85 -29.36
C ILE A 71 2.57 3.86 -30.46
N THR A 72 3.78 4.42 -30.38
CA THR A 72 4.40 5.21 -31.44
C THR A 72 5.61 4.50 -32.02
N LEU A 73 5.86 4.73 -33.31
CA LEU A 73 7.05 4.30 -34.04
C LEU A 73 7.81 5.56 -34.47
N ASP A 74 9.05 5.70 -34.04
CA ASP A 74 9.92 6.85 -34.35
C ASP A 74 9.26 8.20 -34.02
N GLY A 75 8.51 8.23 -32.92
CA GLY A 75 7.79 9.42 -32.44
C GLY A 75 6.44 9.69 -33.11
N THR A 76 6.04 8.88 -34.11
CA THR A 76 4.74 9.03 -34.78
C THR A 76 3.75 7.97 -34.28
N PRO A 77 2.52 8.34 -33.88
CA PRO A 77 1.48 7.39 -33.50
C PRO A 77 1.19 6.39 -34.63
N VAL A 78 1.10 5.11 -34.28
CA VAL A 78 0.77 4.06 -35.24
C VAL A 78 -0.73 4.15 -35.59
N GLY A 79 -1.06 4.36 -36.86
CA GLY A 79 -2.43 4.58 -37.33
C GLY A 79 -3.18 3.29 -37.70
N ASP A 80 -4.26 3.42 -38.48
CA ASP A 80 -5.10 2.29 -38.90
C ASP A 80 -4.53 1.51 -40.10
N GLU A 81 -3.54 2.06 -40.79
CA GLU A 81 -2.83 1.43 -41.91
C GLU A 81 -2.23 0.07 -41.54
N ILE A 82 -1.79 -0.08 -40.28
CA ILE A 82 -1.26 -1.36 -39.77
C ILE A 82 -2.34 -2.43 -39.59
N ARG A 83 -3.63 -2.10 -39.66
CA ARG A 83 -4.73 -3.05 -39.44
C ARG A 83 -5.26 -3.69 -40.73
N THR A 84 -4.68 -3.34 -41.87
CA THR A 84 -5.05 -3.92 -43.17
C THR A 84 -4.72 -5.42 -43.25
N ARG A 85 -5.44 -6.14 -44.13
CA ARG A 85 -5.19 -7.58 -44.39
C ARG A 85 -3.76 -7.80 -44.89
N GLU A 86 -3.28 -6.92 -45.76
CA GLU A 86 -1.93 -6.98 -46.32
C GLU A 86 -0.85 -6.88 -45.22
N VAL A 87 -0.92 -5.86 -44.35
CA VAL A 87 0.06 -5.69 -43.27
C VAL A 87 -0.04 -6.82 -42.24
N SER A 88 -1.24 -7.37 -42.02
CA SER A 88 -1.42 -8.55 -41.18
C SER A 88 -0.67 -9.78 -41.72
N LEU A 89 -0.61 -9.96 -43.04
CA LEU A 89 0.19 -11.03 -43.67
C LEU A 89 1.68 -10.75 -43.51
N LEU A 90 2.13 -9.51 -43.76
CA LEU A 90 3.53 -9.11 -43.61
C LEU A 90 4.04 -9.33 -42.18
N SER A 91 3.23 -9.00 -41.17
CA SER A 91 3.60 -9.24 -39.77
C SER A 91 3.75 -10.72 -39.42
N SER A 92 3.04 -11.61 -40.11
CA SER A 92 3.16 -13.05 -39.92
C SER A 92 4.46 -13.57 -40.55
N ASP A 93 4.90 -12.97 -41.65
CA ASP A 93 6.14 -13.35 -42.33
C ASP A 93 7.38 -12.80 -41.61
N ILE A 94 7.39 -11.51 -41.24
CA ILE A 94 8.52 -10.90 -40.52
C ILE A 94 8.77 -11.58 -39.17
N ALA A 95 7.72 -12.10 -38.51
CA ALA A 95 7.83 -12.75 -37.20
C ALA A 95 8.56 -14.10 -37.23
N ARG A 96 8.86 -14.65 -38.41
CA ARG A 96 9.61 -15.91 -38.61
C ARG A 96 11.11 -15.75 -38.38
N TYR A 97 11.63 -14.52 -38.50
CA TYR A 97 13.06 -14.25 -38.39
C TYR A 97 13.44 -13.98 -36.93
N SER A 98 14.36 -14.79 -36.39
CA SER A 98 14.77 -14.72 -34.98
C SER A 98 15.31 -13.34 -34.59
N TYR A 99 16.15 -12.74 -35.44
CA TYR A 99 16.76 -11.44 -35.17
C TYR A 99 15.73 -10.30 -35.09
N VAL A 100 14.60 -10.40 -35.79
CA VAL A 100 13.47 -9.45 -35.65
C VAL A 100 12.76 -9.66 -34.31
N ARG A 101 12.55 -10.92 -33.92
CA ARG A 101 11.94 -11.25 -32.62
C ARG A 101 12.81 -10.77 -31.47
N ASP A 102 14.12 -10.95 -31.56
CA ASP A 102 15.06 -10.53 -30.52
C ASP A 102 14.97 -9.01 -30.30
N PHE A 103 15.03 -8.23 -31.40
CA PHE A 103 14.83 -6.78 -31.36
C PHE A 103 13.47 -6.39 -30.76
N LEU A 104 12.36 -6.94 -31.28
CA LEU A 104 11.02 -6.57 -30.80
C LEU A 104 10.77 -7.01 -29.36
N THR A 105 11.34 -8.15 -28.94
CA THR A 105 11.25 -8.63 -27.56
C THR A 105 11.96 -7.66 -26.61
N GLU A 106 13.14 -7.15 -26.99
CA GLU A 106 13.84 -6.13 -26.20
C GLU A 106 13.03 -4.83 -26.10
N GLN A 107 12.45 -4.37 -27.21
CA GLN A 107 11.58 -3.19 -27.22
C GLN A 107 10.36 -3.39 -26.31
N GLN A 108 9.66 -4.53 -26.42
CA GLN A 108 8.50 -4.88 -25.59
C GLN A 108 8.86 -4.92 -24.10
N ARG A 109 9.98 -5.56 -23.75
CA ARG A 109 10.49 -5.59 -22.38
C ARG A 109 10.75 -4.18 -21.87
N SER A 110 11.40 -3.32 -22.65
CA SER A 110 11.67 -1.93 -22.30
C SER A 110 10.38 -1.17 -21.95
N LEU A 111 9.34 -1.29 -22.79
CA LEU A 111 8.03 -0.67 -22.56
C LEU A 111 7.33 -1.18 -21.29
N SER A 112 7.63 -2.41 -20.85
CA SER A 112 7.02 -3.01 -19.66
C SER A 112 7.72 -2.67 -18.33
N ARG A 113 8.93 -2.07 -18.37
CA ARG A 113 9.80 -1.91 -17.18
C ARG A 113 9.20 -1.08 -16.06
N GLN A 114 8.40 -0.07 -16.39
CA GLN A 114 7.75 0.79 -15.39
C GLN A 114 6.66 0.06 -14.59
N GLY A 115 6.25 -1.13 -15.05
CA GLY A 115 5.15 -1.89 -14.47
C GLY A 115 3.80 -1.23 -14.74
N ASN A 116 2.75 -1.81 -14.16
CA ASN A 116 1.35 -1.44 -14.39
C ASN A 116 1.00 -1.47 -15.87
N VAL A 117 1.33 -2.60 -16.51
CA VAL A 117 1.09 -2.83 -17.93
C VAL A 117 0.27 -4.10 -18.15
N VAL A 118 -0.55 -4.09 -19.19
CA VAL A 118 -1.20 -5.27 -19.76
C VAL A 118 -0.69 -5.45 -21.18
N MET A 119 -0.01 -6.55 -21.43
CA MET A 119 0.60 -6.87 -22.72
C MET A 119 -0.06 -8.10 -23.30
N GLU A 120 -0.48 -8.02 -24.57
CA GLU A 120 -1.14 -9.13 -25.26
C GLU A 120 -0.33 -9.64 -26.44
N GLY A 121 -0.39 -10.95 -26.69
CA GLY A 121 0.31 -11.59 -27.79
C GLY A 121 0.14 -13.11 -27.83
N ARG A 122 1.20 -13.82 -28.22
CA ARG A 122 1.21 -15.29 -28.36
C ARG A 122 2.23 -15.97 -27.45
N ASP A 123 3.26 -15.25 -27.04
CA ASP A 123 4.40 -15.72 -26.28
C ASP A 123 4.88 -14.69 -25.25
N ILE A 124 3.97 -13.82 -24.79
CA ILE A 124 4.26 -12.77 -23.83
C ILE A 124 4.68 -13.37 -22.49
N GLY A 125 3.89 -14.30 -21.95
CA GLY A 125 4.14 -14.95 -20.67
C GLY A 125 5.20 -16.06 -20.71
N THR A 126 5.60 -16.51 -21.90
CA THR A 126 6.62 -17.57 -22.08
C THR A 126 8.00 -17.04 -22.46
N VAL A 127 8.07 -15.95 -23.23
CA VAL A 127 9.33 -15.45 -23.81
C VAL A 127 9.55 -13.97 -23.48
N VAL A 128 8.55 -13.11 -23.66
CA VAL A 128 8.75 -11.66 -23.56
C VAL A 128 8.91 -11.21 -22.11
N ILE A 129 7.97 -11.55 -21.24
CA ILE A 129 7.98 -11.25 -19.80
C ILE A 129 7.65 -12.53 -19.00
N PRO A 130 8.53 -13.56 -19.02
CA PRO A 130 8.33 -14.80 -18.27
C PRO A 130 8.27 -14.60 -16.75
N GLU A 131 8.62 -13.43 -16.25
CA GLU A 131 8.52 -13.03 -14.85
C GLU A 131 7.25 -12.21 -14.53
N ALA A 132 6.33 -12.05 -15.49
CA ALA A 132 5.06 -11.33 -15.27
C ALA A 132 4.30 -11.91 -14.06
N GLU A 133 3.74 -11.03 -13.23
CA GLU A 133 3.07 -11.41 -12.00
C GLU A 133 1.75 -12.14 -12.25
N LEU A 134 1.05 -11.83 -13.35
CA LEU A 134 -0.11 -12.57 -13.84
C LEU A 134 0.06 -12.90 -15.33
N LYS A 135 -0.16 -14.17 -15.68
CA LYS A 135 -0.19 -14.65 -17.07
C LYS A 135 -1.52 -15.33 -17.31
N ILE A 136 -2.23 -14.89 -18.34
CA ILE A 136 -3.49 -15.46 -18.80
C ILE A 136 -3.23 -16.10 -20.15
N PHE A 137 -3.69 -17.34 -20.32
CA PHE A 137 -3.80 -17.96 -21.65
C PHE A 137 -5.28 -18.01 -22.04
N LEU A 138 -5.71 -17.05 -22.85
CA LEU A 138 -7.10 -16.83 -23.25
C LEU A 138 -7.44 -17.68 -24.48
N THR A 139 -8.32 -18.67 -24.32
CA THR A 139 -8.72 -19.59 -25.37
C THR A 139 -10.24 -19.62 -25.58
N ALA A 140 -10.66 -20.24 -26.68
CA ALA A 140 -12.04 -20.59 -27.01
C ALA A 140 -12.04 -21.64 -28.13
N SER A 141 -13.15 -22.36 -28.29
CA SER A 141 -13.32 -23.28 -29.42
C SER A 141 -13.10 -22.58 -30.76
N VAL A 142 -12.50 -23.27 -31.74
CA VAL A 142 -12.17 -22.70 -33.05
C VAL A 142 -13.42 -22.13 -33.74
N ILE A 143 -14.54 -22.86 -33.65
CA ILE A 143 -15.84 -22.46 -34.21
C ILE A 143 -16.33 -21.15 -33.57
N GLU A 144 -16.22 -21.01 -32.25
CA GLU A 144 -16.62 -19.79 -31.55
C GLU A 144 -15.75 -18.59 -31.95
N ARG A 145 -14.44 -18.80 -32.10
CA ARG A 145 -13.51 -17.76 -32.57
C ARG A 145 -13.84 -17.33 -34.01
N ALA A 146 -14.18 -18.28 -34.88
CA ALA A 146 -14.62 -18.00 -36.24
C ALA A 146 -15.93 -17.19 -36.28
N ARG A 147 -16.91 -17.54 -35.43
CA ARG A 147 -18.18 -16.78 -35.29
C ARG A 147 -17.96 -15.36 -34.82
N ARG A 148 -17.16 -15.14 -33.78
CA ARG A 148 -16.82 -13.79 -33.28
C ARG A 148 -16.16 -12.93 -34.36
N ARG A 149 -15.27 -13.54 -35.14
CA ARG A 149 -14.60 -12.86 -36.26
C ARG A 149 -15.57 -12.51 -37.39
N LEU A 150 -16.47 -13.43 -37.73
CA LEU A 150 -17.53 -13.19 -38.71
C LEU A 150 -18.42 -12.01 -38.29
N GLU A 151 -18.84 -11.97 -37.03
CA GLU A 151 -19.65 -10.88 -36.47
C GLU A 151 -18.90 -9.54 -36.52
N GLN A 152 -17.61 -9.53 -36.17
CA GLN A 152 -16.76 -8.35 -36.30
C GLN A 152 -16.69 -7.84 -37.75
N LEU A 153 -16.48 -8.71 -38.73
CA LEU A 153 -16.41 -8.33 -40.15
C LEU A 153 -17.76 -7.80 -40.66
N ARG A 154 -18.87 -8.46 -40.28
CA ARG A 154 -20.22 -7.99 -40.59
C ARG A 154 -20.51 -6.62 -40.00
N SER A 155 -20.09 -6.36 -38.76
CA SER A 155 -20.24 -5.04 -38.12
C SER A 155 -19.44 -3.93 -38.83
N SER A 156 -18.38 -4.29 -39.55
CA SER A 156 -17.59 -3.39 -40.40
C SER A 156 -18.07 -3.35 -41.86
N GLY A 157 -19.22 -3.95 -42.19
CA GLY A 157 -19.78 -3.96 -43.55
C GLY A 157 -19.07 -4.89 -44.53
N ILE A 158 -18.22 -5.81 -44.05
CA ILE A 158 -17.44 -6.73 -44.88
C ILE A 158 -18.19 -8.09 -44.94
N ALA A 159 -18.51 -8.53 -46.15
CA ALA A 159 -19.02 -9.88 -46.37
C ALA A 159 -17.90 -10.91 -46.16
N ALA A 160 -18.18 -11.96 -45.39
CA ALA A 160 -17.23 -13.03 -45.11
C ALA A 160 -17.98 -14.36 -44.92
N ASP A 161 -17.31 -15.46 -45.25
CA ASP A 161 -17.82 -16.82 -45.10
C ASP A 161 -17.23 -17.51 -43.85
N LEU A 162 -18.06 -18.28 -43.15
CA LEU A 162 -17.66 -18.91 -41.89
C LEU A 162 -16.62 -20.03 -42.09
N GLU A 163 -16.73 -20.81 -43.18
CA GLU A 163 -15.81 -21.90 -43.47
C GLU A 163 -14.44 -21.37 -43.87
N GLU A 164 -14.40 -20.29 -44.67
CA GLU A 164 -13.16 -19.59 -45.02
C GLU A 164 -12.46 -19.04 -43.76
N ILE A 165 -13.20 -18.35 -42.89
CA ILE A 165 -12.66 -17.81 -41.63
C ILE A 165 -12.13 -18.94 -40.73
N LEU A 166 -12.86 -20.07 -40.65
CA LEU A 166 -12.46 -21.22 -39.85
C LEU A 166 -11.11 -21.78 -40.33
N ALA A 167 -10.99 -22.04 -41.64
CA ALA A 167 -9.76 -22.54 -42.24
C ALA A 167 -8.58 -21.57 -42.05
N GLU A 168 -8.82 -20.26 -42.18
CA GLU A 168 -7.79 -19.23 -41.93
C GLU A 168 -7.30 -19.24 -40.48
N ILE A 169 -8.21 -19.39 -39.50
CA ILE A 169 -7.88 -19.44 -38.08
C ILE A 169 -7.09 -20.71 -37.76
N GLU A 170 -7.51 -21.87 -38.27
CA GLU A 170 -6.83 -23.14 -38.05
C GLU A 170 -5.41 -23.14 -38.62
N SER A 171 -5.25 -22.66 -39.86
CA SER A 171 -3.94 -22.51 -40.50
C SER A 171 -3.02 -21.60 -39.70
N ARG A 172 -3.54 -20.47 -39.19
CA ARG A 172 -2.76 -19.56 -38.33
C ARG A 172 -2.33 -20.23 -37.03
N ASP A 173 -3.25 -20.83 -36.31
CA ASP A 173 -2.93 -21.47 -35.03
C ASP A 173 -1.93 -22.62 -35.20
N HIS A 174 -2.03 -23.39 -36.29
CA HIS A 174 -1.05 -24.42 -36.62
C HIS A 174 0.34 -23.81 -36.84
N ASN A 175 0.45 -22.76 -37.64
CA ASN A 175 1.72 -22.07 -37.89
C ASN A 175 2.31 -21.46 -36.61
N ASP A 176 1.48 -20.86 -35.76
CA ASP A 176 1.91 -20.23 -34.51
C ASP A 176 2.34 -21.25 -33.45
N SER A 177 1.72 -22.44 -33.41
CA SER A 177 2.04 -23.50 -32.44
C SER A 177 3.20 -24.39 -32.86
N THR A 178 3.44 -24.56 -34.16
CA THR A 178 4.51 -25.43 -34.70
C THR A 178 5.82 -24.71 -35.00
N ARG A 179 5.88 -23.39 -34.84
CA ARG A 179 7.13 -22.62 -35.04
C ARG A 179 8.24 -23.08 -34.10
N SER A 180 9.46 -23.16 -34.62
CA SER A 180 10.65 -23.55 -33.85
C SER A 180 11.03 -22.53 -32.77
N VAL A 181 10.72 -21.25 -32.99
CA VAL A 181 11.04 -20.15 -32.07
C VAL A 181 9.78 -19.63 -31.41
N ALA A 182 9.74 -19.69 -30.07
CA ALA A 182 8.68 -19.15 -29.22
C ALA A 182 7.25 -19.69 -29.51
N PRO A 183 6.99 -20.98 -29.70
CA PRO A 183 5.67 -21.49 -30.10
C PRO A 183 4.52 -21.00 -29.22
N LEU A 184 3.34 -20.80 -29.81
CA LEU A 184 2.10 -20.50 -29.09
C LEU A 184 1.78 -21.66 -28.14
N LYS A 185 2.06 -21.43 -26.86
CA LYS A 185 1.73 -22.36 -25.77
C LYS A 185 1.51 -21.57 -24.48
N PRO A 186 0.65 -22.05 -23.57
CA PRO A 186 0.54 -21.45 -22.25
C PRO A 186 1.88 -21.55 -21.51
N ALA A 187 2.22 -20.51 -20.75
CA ALA A 187 3.30 -20.59 -19.77
C ALA A 187 2.93 -21.60 -18.67
N ALA A 188 3.94 -22.20 -18.02
CA ALA A 188 3.72 -23.24 -17.01
C ALA A 188 2.85 -22.76 -15.82
N ASP A 189 2.94 -21.47 -15.50
CA ASP A 189 2.20 -20.79 -14.44
C ASP A 189 1.05 -19.90 -14.98
N ALA A 190 0.70 -20.03 -16.27
CA ALA A 190 -0.42 -19.28 -16.85
C ALA A 190 -1.78 -19.84 -16.40
N VAL A 191 -2.69 -18.95 -16.03
CA VAL A 191 -4.10 -19.30 -15.84
C VAL A 191 -4.74 -19.44 -17.21
N THR A 192 -5.13 -20.66 -17.57
CA THR A 192 -5.86 -20.90 -18.83
C THR A 192 -7.33 -20.55 -18.65
N LEU A 193 -7.85 -19.63 -19.47
CA LEU A 193 -9.23 -19.16 -19.41
C LEU A 193 -9.95 -19.48 -20.72
N ASP A 194 -10.86 -20.47 -20.69
CA ASP A 194 -11.73 -20.82 -21.83
C ASP A 194 -12.97 -19.92 -21.84
N THR A 195 -13.02 -19.06 -22.85
CA THR A 195 -14.07 -18.05 -23.01
C THR A 195 -15.22 -18.49 -23.91
N THR A 196 -15.28 -19.77 -24.31
CA THR A 196 -16.25 -20.27 -25.31
C THR A 196 -17.71 -19.91 -24.97
N LYS A 197 -18.06 -19.87 -23.67
CA LYS A 197 -19.42 -19.56 -23.19
C LYS A 197 -19.50 -18.30 -22.32
N MET A 198 -18.43 -17.50 -22.28
CA MET A 198 -18.34 -16.32 -21.42
C MET A 198 -18.59 -15.04 -22.22
N GLY A 199 -19.28 -14.08 -21.60
CA GLY A 199 -19.38 -12.72 -22.13
C GLY A 199 -18.07 -11.93 -21.93
N ILE A 200 -17.81 -10.92 -22.76
CA ILE A 200 -16.59 -10.08 -22.65
C ILE A 200 -16.45 -9.50 -21.24
N GLU A 201 -17.54 -9.02 -20.65
CA GLU A 201 -17.56 -8.45 -19.31
C GLU A 201 -17.17 -9.45 -18.21
N GLU A 202 -17.68 -10.67 -18.31
CA GLU A 202 -17.36 -11.77 -17.40
C GLU A 202 -15.87 -12.14 -17.49
N VAL A 203 -15.33 -12.21 -18.70
CA VAL A 203 -13.90 -12.47 -18.96
C VAL A 203 -13.02 -11.38 -18.35
N VAL A 204 -13.36 -10.11 -18.61
CA VAL A 204 -12.58 -8.97 -18.08
C VAL A 204 -12.65 -8.93 -16.56
N SER A 205 -13.84 -9.11 -15.96
CA SER A 205 -14.02 -9.15 -14.51
C SER A 205 -13.19 -10.26 -13.86
N THR A 206 -13.16 -11.44 -14.48
CA THR A 206 -12.34 -12.58 -14.03
C THR A 206 -10.85 -12.22 -14.00
N ILE A 207 -10.32 -11.62 -15.07
CA ILE A 207 -8.90 -11.26 -15.16
C ILE A 207 -8.55 -10.12 -14.19
N VAL A 208 -9.42 -9.11 -14.05
CA VAL A 208 -9.25 -8.02 -13.09
C VAL A 208 -9.19 -8.57 -11.66
N THR A 209 -10.11 -9.46 -11.30
CA THR A 209 -10.12 -10.13 -9.98
C THR A 209 -8.82 -10.92 -9.75
N LEU A 210 -8.35 -11.67 -10.77
CA LEU A 210 -7.08 -12.39 -10.68
C LEU A 210 -5.87 -11.45 -10.51
N ALA A 211 -5.94 -10.26 -11.10
CA ALA A 211 -4.88 -9.25 -11.01
C ALA A 211 -4.86 -8.58 -9.63
N GLU A 212 -6.02 -8.19 -9.12
CA GLU A 212 -6.17 -7.60 -7.78
C GLU A 212 -5.69 -8.57 -6.69
N LYS A 213 -6.01 -9.86 -6.84
CA LYS A 213 -5.48 -10.94 -6.01
C LYS A 213 -3.95 -11.10 -6.10
N ARG A 214 -3.27 -10.51 -7.06
CA ARG A 214 -1.81 -10.64 -7.27
C ARG A 214 -1.05 -9.33 -7.04
N GLN A 215 -1.75 -8.22 -6.77
CA GLN A 215 -1.09 -6.94 -6.48
C GLN A 215 -0.39 -6.98 -5.12
N LYS A 216 0.75 -6.28 -5.01
CA LYS A 216 1.49 -6.18 -3.75
C LYS A 216 0.69 -5.39 -2.70
N VAL A 217 0.83 -5.74 -1.43
CA VAL A 217 0.30 -4.94 -0.31
C VAL A 217 1.24 -3.76 -0.06
N HIS A 218 0.71 -2.55 0.04
CA HIS A 218 1.51 -1.37 0.37
C HIS A 218 1.71 -1.27 1.88
N LEU A 219 2.91 -1.60 2.38
CA LEU A 219 3.22 -1.46 3.80
C LEU A 219 3.70 -0.04 4.13
N ALA A 220 3.22 0.54 5.23
CA ALA A 220 3.76 1.78 5.78
C ALA A 220 5.24 1.61 6.15
N LYS A 221 6.06 2.65 5.96
CA LYS A 221 7.50 2.59 6.30
C LYS A 221 7.78 2.32 7.78
N SER A 222 6.89 2.77 8.65
CA SER A 222 6.96 2.53 10.10
C SER A 222 5.71 1.80 10.56
N VAL A 223 5.92 0.59 11.07
CA VAL A 223 4.89 -0.26 11.65
C VAL A 223 5.38 -0.85 12.98
N GLY A 224 4.46 -1.43 13.74
CA GLY A 224 4.78 -2.11 15.00
C GLY A 224 4.86 -1.16 16.19
N PHE A 225 5.58 -1.61 17.23
CA PHE A 225 5.86 -0.82 18.41
C PHE A 225 6.71 0.40 18.10
N CYS A 226 6.40 1.54 18.74
CA CYS A 226 7.38 2.60 18.85
C CYS A 226 8.37 2.28 19.98
N TYR A 227 9.52 2.95 20.01
CA TYR A 227 10.57 2.71 21.00
C TYR A 227 10.07 2.76 22.46
N GLY A 228 9.23 3.74 22.80
CA GLY A 228 8.70 3.87 24.18
C GLY A 228 7.81 2.69 24.59
N VAL A 229 7.00 2.19 23.65
CA VAL A 229 6.14 1.02 23.86
C VAL A 229 6.98 -0.25 23.96
N ASP A 230 7.94 -0.44 23.05
CA ASP A 230 8.84 -1.60 23.04
C ASP A 230 9.62 -1.71 24.35
N ARG A 231 10.25 -0.60 24.80
CA ARG A 231 10.94 -0.53 26.10
C ARG A 231 10.00 -0.90 27.24
N ALA A 232 8.83 -0.29 27.32
CA ALA A 232 7.90 -0.52 28.43
C ALA A 232 7.47 -2.00 28.51
N VAL A 233 7.11 -2.61 27.38
CA VAL A 233 6.72 -4.03 27.32
C VAL A 233 7.91 -4.94 27.66
N ARG A 234 9.07 -4.72 27.05
CA ARG A 234 10.25 -5.59 27.21
C ARG A 234 10.78 -5.58 28.64
N GLU A 235 10.91 -4.40 29.26
CA GLU A 235 11.37 -4.30 30.65
C GLU A 235 10.35 -4.89 31.62
N THR A 236 9.05 -4.73 31.37
CA THR A 236 7.99 -5.38 32.18
C THR A 236 8.08 -6.91 32.09
N ILE A 237 8.24 -7.47 30.89
CA ILE A 237 8.44 -8.92 30.70
C ILE A 237 9.69 -9.41 31.44
N LYS A 238 10.78 -8.64 31.40
CA LYS A 238 12.03 -8.99 32.11
C LYS A 238 11.82 -9.05 33.63
N LEU A 239 11.05 -8.10 34.19
CA LEU A 239 10.72 -8.09 35.62
C LEU A 239 9.84 -9.28 35.99
N LEU A 240 8.80 -9.56 35.22
CA LEU A 240 7.91 -10.72 35.45
C LEU A 240 8.69 -12.04 35.42
N LYS A 241 9.60 -12.20 34.45
CA LYS A 241 10.47 -13.39 34.34
C LYS A 241 11.53 -13.51 35.43
N SER A 242 11.78 -12.45 36.21
CA SER A 242 12.71 -12.51 37.35
C SER A 242 12.10 -13.17 38.59
N GLY A 243 10.79 -13.44 38.59
CA GLY A 243 10.06 -14.03 39.73
C GLY A 243 9.56 -13.01 40.76
N LYS A 244 9.80 -11.71 40.53
CA LYS A 244 9.24 -10.62 41.35
C LYS A 244 7.74 -10.46 41.07
N LYS A 245 6.97 -10.06 42.09
CA LYS A 245 5.60 -9.54 41.90
C LYS A 245 5.68 -8.16 41.23
N VAL A 246 4.94 -7.95 40.15
CA VAL A 246 5.00 -6.72 39.36
C VAL A 246 3.62 -6.09 39.27
N PHE A 247 3.55 -4.81 39.63
CA PHE A 247 2.34 -4.01 39.66
C PHE A 247 2.49 -2.83 38.70
N ALA A 248 1.52 -2.55 37.84
CA ALA A 248 1.58 -1.42 36.89
C ALA A 248 0.58 -0.32 37.25
N THR A 249 0.95 0.95 37.06
CA THR A 249 0.08 2.12 37.29
C THR A 249 -1.10 2.26 36.32
N GLY A 250 -1.35 1.24 35.50
CA GLY A 250 -2.38 1.16 34.47
C GLY A 250 -1.97 0.16 33.39
N GLU A 251 -2.69 0.18 32.26
CA GLU A 251 -2.24 -0.56 31.08
C GLU A 251 -0.86 -0.07 30.63
N ILE A 252 0.10 -0.99 30.49
CA ILE A 252 1.46 -0.72 30.01
C ILE A 252 1.40 -0.15 28.59
N VAL A 253 0.51 -0.69 27.76
CA VAL A 253 0.21 -0.24 26.41
C VAL A 253 -1.28 -0.41 26.11
N HIS A 254 -1.87 0.42 25.26
CA HIS A 254 -3.27 0.30 24.85
C HIS A 254 -3.43 -0.77 23.75
N ASN A 255 -3.15 -2.03 24.10
CA ASN A 255 -3.34 -3.20 23.25
C ASN A 255 -3.75 -4.41 24.12
N GLU A 256 -4.96 -4.90 23.90
CA GLU A 256 -5.59 -5.94 24.73
C GLU A 256 -4.82 -7.26 24.72
N LYS A 257 -4.34 -7.71 23.56
CA LYS A 257 -3.54 -8.94 23.45
C LYS A 257 -2.28 -8.82 24.30
N VAL A 258 -1.52 -7.73 24.13
CA VAL A 258 -0.29 -7.51 24.90
C VAL A 258 -0.57 -7.43 26.40
N MET A 259 -1.67 -6.78 26.80
CA MET A 259 -2.05 -6.71 28.21
C MET A 259 -2.44 -8.07 28.79
N ASN A 260 -3.12 -8.93 28.01
CA ASN A 260 -3.44 -10.29 28.43
C ASN A 260 -2.18 -11.15 28.58
N ASP A 261 -1.27 -11.09 27.60
CA ASP A 261 0.02 -11.80 27.67
C ASP A 261 0.83 -11.39 28.93
N LEU A 262 0.80 -10.10 29.30
CA LEU A 262 1.46 -9.62 30.51
C LEU A 262 0.76 -10.08 31.80
N ARG A 263 -0.58 -10.12 31.83
CA ARG A 263 -1.35 -10.62 32.99
C ARG A 263 -1.13 -12.12 33.19
N GLU A 264 -1.06 -12.90 32.12
CA GLU A 264 -0.74 -14.33 32.18
C GLU A 264 0.67 -14.59 32.73
N LEU A 265 1.61 -13.67 32.48
CA LEU A 265 2.94 -13.68 33.08
C LEU A 265 2.97 -13.18 34.54
N GLY A 266 1.84 -12.72 35.10
CA GLY A 266 1.70 -12.30 36.49
C GLY A 266 1.67 -10.79 36.73
N LEU A 267 1.42 -9.96 35.70
CA LEU A 267 1.26 -8.52 35.88
C LEU A 267 -0.08 -8.18 36.52
N GLU A 268 -0.05 -7.41 37.61
CA GLU A 268 -1.24 -6.83 38.25
C GLU A 268 -1.34 -5.34 37.94
N VAL A 269 -2.56 -4.82 37.74
CA VAL A 269 -2.80 -3.37 37.60
C VAL A 269 -3.13 -2.80 38.97
N ILE A 270 -2.46 -1.70 39.34
CA ILE A 270 -2.66 -1.03 40.63
C ILE A 270 -4.06 -0.42 40.67
N GLU A 271 -4.82 -0.79 41.70
CA GLU A 271 -6.10 -0.20 42.07
C GLU A 271 -5.90 0.68 43.33
N ASP A 272 -6.76 1.67 43.55
CA ASP A 272 -6.61 2.63 44.67
C ASP A 272 -6.47 1.95 46.05
N ARG A 273 -7.10 0.80 46.24
CA ARG A 273 -7.00 0.02 47.49
C ARG A 273 -5.58 -0.45 47.80
N LEU A 274 -4.76 -0.71 46.78
CA LEU A 274 -3.36 -1.17 46.93
C LEU A 274 -2.41 -0.02 47.32
N LEU A 275 -2.88 1.23 47.35
CA LEU A 275 -2.06 2.37 47.74
C LEU A 275 -2.12 2.66 49.25
N ASN A 276 -2.89 1.89 50.02
CA ASN A 276 -3.13 2.13 51.45
C ASN A 276 -2.25 1.27 52.38
N GLU A 277 -1.58 0.25 51.87
CA GLU A 277 -0.78 -0.70 52.65
C GLU A 277 0.56 -0.98 51.95
N LYS A 278 1.58 -1.47 52.67
CA LYS A 278 2.86 -1.83 52.04
C LYS A 278 2.76 -3.12 51.25
N HIS A 279 3.39 -3.15 50.07
CA HIS A 279 3.41 -4.30 49.18
C HIS A 279 4.84 -4.72 48.83
N ASP A 280 5.14 -6.00 49.06
CA ASP A 280 6.35 -6.66 48.55
C ASP A 280 6.22 -6.89 47.04
N GLY A 281 7.04 -6.19 46.26
CA GLY A 281 7.03 -6.22 44.80
C GLY A 281 7.54 -4.93 44.16
N VAL A 282 7.48 -4.93 42.83
CA VAL A 282 7.94 -3.81 41.99
C VAL A 282 6.74 -3.09 41.40
N ALA A 283 6.63 -1.78 41.64
CA ALA A 283 5.72 -0.93 40.90
C ALA A 283 6.38 -0.40 39.63
N VAL A 284 5.68 -0.51 38.51
CA VAL A 284 6.10 -0.06 37.18
C VAL A 284 5.24 1.11 36.75
N ILE A 285 5.89 2.25 36.51
CA ILE A 285 5.25 3.43 35.91
C ILE A 285 5.23 3.23 34.40
N ARG A 286 4.04 3.24 33.80
CA ARG A 286 3.84 3.05 32.34
C ARG A 286 4.44 4.18 31.50
N ALA A 287 4.53 3.96 30.18
CA ALA A 287 5.16 4.87 29.22
C ALA A 287 4.64 6.33 29.20
N HIS A 288 3.42 6.56 29.70
CA HIS A 288 2.81 7.90 29.80
C HIS A 288 3.23 8.68 31.05
N GLY A 289 3.90 8.04 32.02
CA GLY A 289 4.23 8.64 33.30
C GLY A 289 3.07 8.70 34.29
N VAL A 290 3.39 9.24 35.48
CA VAL A 290 2.46 9.59 36.56
C VAL A 290 2.84 10.95 37.13
N ASP A 291 1.92 11.63 37.81
CA ASP A 291 2.22 12.88 38.51
C ASP A 291 3.14 12.66 39.73
N PRO A 292 3.86 13.71 40.21
CA PRO A 292 4.82 13.57 41.31
C PRO A 292 4.22 13.05 42.62
N ALA A 293 2.98 13.43 42.95
CA ALA A 293 2.34 12.98 44.19
C ALA A 293 1.99 11.49 44.13
N SER A 294 1.53 11.01 42.97
CA SER A 294 1.32 9.58 42.73
C SER A 294 2.64 8.80 42.75
N GLU A 295 3.71 9.33 42.15
CA GLU A 295 5.03 8.69 42.20
C GLU A 295 5.57 8.57 43.63
N GLU A 296 5.45 9.64 44.43
CA GLU A 296 5.84 9.62 45.83
C GLU A 296 5.06 8.55 46.61
N LYS A 297 3.74 8.46 46.42
CA LYS A 297 2.92 7.41 47.04
C LYS A 297 3.40 6.01 46.66
N LEU A 298 3.70 5.75 45.38
CA LEU A 298 4.22 4.46 44.93
C LEU A 298 5.53 4.10 45.66
N ARG A 299 6.43 5.07 45.84
CA ARG A 299 7.73 4.86 46.53
C ARG A 299 7.58 4.60 48.03
N HIS A 300 6.47 5.02 48.64
CA HIS A 300 6.15 4.70 50.03
C HIS A 300 5.51 3.31 50.19
N VAL A 301 4.75 2.89 49.18
CA VAL A 301 3.94 1.66 49.16
C VAL A 301 4.74 0.44 48.73
N PHE A 302 5.63 0.59 47.74
CA PHE A 302 6.39 -0.52 47.12
C PHE A 302 7.88 -0.44 47.44
N ASP A 303 8.53 -1.60 47.56
CA ASP A 303 9.97 -1.71 47.83
C ASP A 303 10.84 -1.20 46.67
N GLU A 304 10.34 -1.34 45.44
CA GLU A 304 11.01 -0.89 44.23
C GLU A 304 10.03 -0.23 43.28
N VAL A 305 10.40 0.93 42.74
CA VAL A 305 9.62 1.65 41.73
C VAL A 305 10.48 1.86 40.49
N ILE A 306 10.04 1.31 39.36
CA ILE A 306 10.72 1.40 38.07
C ILE A 306 9.93 2.33 37.15
N ASP A 307 10.60 3.38 36.69
CA ASP A 307 10.02 4.34 35.75
C ASP A 307 10.28 3.95 34.28
N LEU A 308 9.22 3.49 33.61
CA LEU A 308 9.24 3.17 32.18
C LEU A 308 8.63 4.28 31.31
N THR A 309 8.46 5.50 31.85
CA THR A 309 8.05 6.68 31.08
C THR A 309 8.88 6.80 29.81
N CYS A 310 8.21 7.04 28.69
CA CYS A 310 8.87 7.22 27.40
C CYS A 310 9.82 8.44 27.49
N PRO A 311 11.08 8.33 27.06
CA PRO A 311 12.01 9.47 27.13
C PRO A 311 11.51 10.72 26.39
N ILE A 312 10.72 10.54 25.32
CA ILE A 312 10.10 11.67 24.62
C ILE A 312 9.08 12.38 25.51
N VAL A 313 8.24 11.61 26.23
CA VAL A 313 7.26 12.15 27.18
C VAL A 313 7.97 12.85 28.34
N TYR A 314 9.02 12.22 28.89
CA TYR A 314 9.83 12.82 29.94
C TYR A 314 10.44 14.17 29.52
N ASN A 315 10.94 14.27 28.28
CA ASN A 315 11.44 15.53 27.75
C ASN A 315 10.37 16.61 27.64
N VAL A 316 9.10 16.25 27.38
CA VAL A 316 7.98 17.21 27.42
C VAL A 316 7.76 17.70 28.85
N PHE A 317 7.84 16.81 29.84
CA PHE A 317 7.73 17.19 31.25
C PHE A 317 8.83 18.17 31.65
N SER A 318 10.09 17.85 31.35
CA SER A 318 11.23 18.73 31.63
C SER A 318 11.09 20.08 30.94
N LEU A 319 10.74 20.09 29.65
CA LEU A 319 10.56 21.32 28.89
C LEU A 319 9.47 22.22 29.50
N ALA A 320 8.33 21.65 29.87
CA ALA A 320 7.24 22.45 30.44
C ALA A 320 7.61 23.06 31.80
N VAL A 321 8.32 22.30 32.65
CA VAL A 321 8.84 22.81 33.94
C VAL A 321 9.86 23.92 33.69
N ASP A 322 10.79 23.75 32.75
CA ASP A 322 11.77 24.77 32.40
C ASP A 322 11.11 26.05 31.88
N LEU A 323 10.05 25.92 31.07
CA LEU A 323 9.28 27.05 30.56
C LEU A 323 8.55 27.80 31.68
N GLU A 324 7.95 27.08 32.64
CA GLU A 324 7.32 27.70 33.82
C GLU A 324 8.36 28.44 34.68
N GLN A 325 9.53 27.84 34.92
CA GLN A 325 10.62 28.47 35.66
C GLN A 325 11.17 29.73 34.97
N GLN A 326 11.07 29.80 33.64
CA GLN A 326 11.40 30.99 32.85
C GLN A 326 10.29 32.08 32.90
N GLY A 327 9.23 31.86 33.69
CA GLY A 327 8.12 32.78 33.89
C GLY A 327 7.04 32.70 32.83
N ASN A 328 6.97 31.63 32.03
CA ASN A 328 5.88 31.43 31.08
C ASN A 328 4.67 30.80 31.78
N PHE A 329 3.46 31.23 31.40
CA PHE A 329 2.25 30.46 31.66
C PHE A 329 2.14 29.34 30.62
N VAL A 330 2.08 28.09 31.07
CA VAL A 330 2.13 26.93 30.17
C VAL A 330 0.72 26.51 29.74
N VAL A 331 0.51 26.41 28.44
CA VAL A 331 -0.70 25.86 27.82
C VAL A 331 -0.39 24.47 27.29
N VAL A 332 -1.12 23.47 27.78
CA VAL A 332 -0.98 22.07 27.38
C VAL A 332 -2.11 21.71 26.43
N TYR A 333 -1.81 21.58 25.13
CA TYR A 333 -2.77 21.09 24.15
C TYR A 333 -2.82 19.56 24.19
N GLY A 334 -3.91 19.00 24.70
CA GLY A 334 -4.05 17.56 24.92
C GLY A 334 -5.34 17.20 25.63
N LYS A 335 -5.63 15.91 25.75
CA LYS A 335 -6.88 15.44 26.39
C LYS A 335 -6.76 15.51 27.91
N LYS A 336 -7.70 16.17 28.59
CA LYS A 336 -7.64 16.47 30.03
C LYS A 336 -7.48 15.24 30.91
N ASN A 337 -8.17 14.16 30.56
CA ASN A 337 -8.16 12.90 31.29
C ASN A 337 -7.12 11.89 30.77
N HIS A 338 -6.18 12.32 29.92
CA HIS A 338 -5.15 11.43 29.42
C HIS A 338 -3.98 11.31 30.41
N PRO A 339 -3.46 10.09 30.68
CA PRO A 339 -2.42 9.88 31.70
C PRO A 339 -1.19 10.77 31.54
N GLU A 340 -0.74 10.97 30.29
CA GLU A 340 0.39 11.86 29.98
C GLU A 340 0.12 13.32 30.36
N VAL A 341 -1.10 13.80 30.12
CA VAL A 341 -1.50 15.19 30.40
C VAL A 341 -1.64 15.38 31.90
N THR A 342 -2.25 14.43 32.61
CA THR A 342 -2.35 14.45 34.08
C THR A 342 -0.98 14.42 34.74
N ALA A 343 -0.06 13.58 34.23
CA ALA A 343 1.31 13.52 34.72
C ALA A 343 2.05 14.84 34.49
N LEU A 344 1.96 15.42 33.29
CA LEU A 344 2.57 16.71 32.97
C LEU A 344 2.00 17.83 33.86
N SER A 345 0.68 17.93 33.95
CA SER A 345 0.01 19.01 34.65
C SER A 345 0.26 18.99 36.16
N GLY A 346 0.42 17.80 36.74
CA GLY A 346 0.80 17.64 38.15
C GLY A 346 2.22 18.12 38.50
N ARG A 347 3.04 18.49 37.50
CA ARG A 347 4.38 19.07 37.68
C ARG A 347 4.41 20.59 37.59
N LEU A 348 3.29 21.21 37.21
CA LEU A 348 3.18 22.65 36.97
C LEU A 348 2.34 23.29 38.08
N ALA A 349 2.73 24.49 38.52
CA ALA A 349 1.97 25.26 39.50
C ALA A 349 0.80 26.02 38.85
N LYS A 350 0.98 26.55 37.64
CA LYS A 350 -0.04 27.28 36.89
C LYS A 350 -0.02 26.90 35.41
N TYR A 351 -1.15 26.41 34.92
CA TYR A 351 -1.28 25.95 33.54
C TYR A 351 -2.73 26.03 33.06
N LEU A 352 -2.93 25.90 31.75
CA LEU A 352 -4.23 25.68 31.11
C LEU A 352 -4.15 24.44 30.22
N ILE A 353 -5.13 23.54 30.32
CA ILE A 353 -5.27 22.40 29.39
C ILE A 353 -6.30 22.79 28.34
N VAL A 354 -5.97 22.57 27.07
CA VAL A 354 -6.87 22.80 25.93
C VAL A 354 -7.05 21.49 25.18
N GLU A 355 -8.29 21.03 25.06
CA GLU A 355 -8.63 19.80 24.34
C GLU A 355 -8.91 20.09 22.86
N PRO A 356 -8.67 19.12 21.96
CA PRO A 356 -9.12 19.23 20.57
C PRO A 356 -10.64 19.42 20.50
N GLY A 357 -11.07 20.53 19.90
CA GLY A 357 -12.48 20.90 19.74
C GLY A 357 -13.01 21.92 20.75
N ASP A 358 -12.18 22.38 21.70
CA ASP A 358 -12.54 23.49 22.59
C ASP A 358 -12.77 24.80 21.80
N ASP A 359 -13.59 25.70 22.36
CA ASP A 359 -13.76 27.05 21.80
C ASP A 359 -12.50 27.88 22.07
N TYR A 360 -11.69 28.08 21.04
CA TYR A 360 -10.44 28.81 21.17
C TYR A 360 -10.65 30.29 21.56
N ASN A 361 -11.83 30.89 21.36
CA ASN A 361 -12.09 32.25 21.83
C ASN A 361 -12.25 32.32 23.35
N GLU A 362 -12.83 31.31 23.99
CA GLU A 362 -12.90 31.22 25.45
C GLU A 362 -11.50 30.99 26.03
N VAL A 363 -10.72 30.10 25.40
CA VAL A 363 -9.30 29.90 25.75
C VAL A 363 -8.52 31.21 25.71
N LEU A 364 -8.73 32.06 24.69
CA LEU A 364 -8.05 33.34 24.58
C LEU A 364 -8.37 34.31 25.72
N LYS A 365 -9.61 34.33 26.22
CA LYS A 365 -9.98 35.19 27.35
C LYS A 365 -9.22 34.82 28.62
N GLU A 366 -8.99 33.53 28.84
CA GLU A 366 -8.19 33.04 29.98
C GLU A 366 -6.70 33.38 29.84
N LEU A 367 -6.22 33.49 28.59
CA LEU A 367 -4.84 33.87 28.31
C LEU A 367 -4.64 35.40 28.19
N GLU A 368 -5.73 36.17 28.17
CA GLU A 368 -5.70 37.62 28.04
C GLU A 368 -5.10 38.27 29.30
N GLY A 369 -4.12 39.16 29.10
CA GLY A 369 -3.39 39.80 30.19
C GLY A 369 -2.14 39.06 30.67
N LEU A 370 -1.89 37.82 30.20
CA LEU A 370 -0.63 37.13 30.46
C LEU A 370 0.50 37.74 29.60
N GLU A 371 1.67 37.96 30.23
CA GLU A 371 2.83 38.56 29.56
C GLU A 371 3.61 37.57 28.70
N ARG A 372 3.64 36.30 29.13
CA ARG A 372 4.40 35.21 28.49
C ARG A 372 3.60 33.91 28.52
N VAL A 373 3.35 33.35 27.35
CA VAL A 373 2.61 32.09 27.17
C VAL A 373 3.48 31.12 26.38
N ALA A 374 3.61 29.89 26.88
CA ALA A 374 4.29 28.82 26.17
C ALA A 374 3.32 27.66 25.90
N ILE A 375 3.19 27.28 24.64
CA ILE A 375 2.27 26.21 24.23
C ILE A 375 3.07 24.93 23.97
N VAL A 376 2.71 23.86 24.65
CA VAL A 376 3.19 22.48 24.42
C VAL A 376 2.04 21.57 24.03
N SER A 377 2.35 20.43 23.42
CA SER A 377 1.37 19.43 22.99
C SER A 377 1.60 18.07 23.63
N GLN A 378 0.52 17.34 23.90
CA GLN A 378 0.59 15.92 24.20
C GLN A 378 1.19 15.15 23.00
N THR A 379 2.08 14.19 23.26
CA THR A 379 2.92 13.52 22.25
C THR A 379 2.15 12.76 21.15
N THR A 380 0.88 12.42 21.41
CA THR A 380 0.00 11.69 20.49
C THR A 380 -1.07 12.56 19.82
N MET A 381 -1.02 13.89 19.97
CA MET A 381 -1.98 14.81 19.35
C MET A 381 -1.83 14.93 17.85
N SER A 382 -2.90 15.40 17.19
CA SER A 382 -2.92 15.73 15.76
C SER A 382 -1.96 16.85 15.45
N ASN A 383 -1.05 16.61 14.50
CA ASN A 383 -0.10 17.64 14.10
C ASN A 383 -0.79 18.77 13.34
N SER A 384 -1.87 18.48 12.60
CA SER A 384 -2.70 19.53 11.98
C SER A 384 -3.45 20.33 13.02
N ASP A 385 -4.16 19.67 13.94
CA ASP A 385 -5.06 20.35 14.89
C ASP A 385 -4.25 21.18 15.90
N PHE A 386 -3.08 20.68 16.32
CA PHE A 386 -2.15 21.45 17.16
C PHE A 386 -1.61 22.69 16.46
N LYS A 387 -1.24 22.59 15.17
CA LYS A 387 -0.76 23.75 14.40
C LYS A 387 -1.85 24.80 14.24
N GLU A 388 -3.06 24.37 13.90
CA GLU A 388 -4.23 25.26 13.79
C GLU A 388 -4.47 26.02 15.09
N PHE A 389 -4.51 25.31 16.22
CA PHE A 389 -4.64 25.94 17.55
C PHE A 389 -3.49 26.90 17.85
N ALA A 390 -2.24 26.46 17.66
CA ALA A 390 -1.07 27.25 17.98
C ALA A 390 -0.96 28.52 17.12
N GLU A 391 -1.31 28.44 15.84
CA GLU A 391 -1.38 29.59 14.93
C GLU A 391 -2.46 30.57 15.36
N PHE A 392 -3.66 30.07 15.67
CA PHE A 392 -4.76 30.90 16.17
C PHE A 392 -4.37 31.71 17.42
N VAL A 393 -3.75 31.07 18.42
CA VAL A 393 -3.33 31.76 19.66
C VAL A 393 -2.20 32.75 19.38
N LYS A 394 -1.23 32.37 18.54
CA LYS A 394 -0.08 33.21 18.18
C LYS A 394 -0.50 34.47 17.43
N GLU A 395 -1.48 34.40 16.55
CA GLU A 395 -2.00 35.57 15.84
C GLU A 395 -2.64 36.60 16.78
N LYS A 396 -3.35 36.12 17.81
CA LYS A 396 -4.14 36.96 18.72
C LYS A 396 -3.31 37.57 19.84
N LEU A 397 -2.40 36.78 20.45
CA LEU A 397 -1.55 37.21 21.56
C LEU A 397 -0.16 37.71 21.10
N ARG A 398 0.15 37.61 19.80
CA ARG A 398 1.37 38.14 19.15
C ARG A 398 2.66 37.65 19.83
N GLY A 399 3.67 38.51 19.95
CA GLY A 399 5.02 38.18 20.45
C GLY A 399 5.10 37.68 21.91
N ARG A 400 3.96 37.49 22.58
CA ARG A 400 3.87 36.90 23.92
C ARG A 400 3.83 35.38 23.90
N VAL A 401 3.65 34.75 22.74
CA VAL A 401 3.46 33.30 22.61
C VAL A 401 4.69 32.63 22.02
N THR A 402 5.18 31.61 22.71
CA THR A 402 6.15 30.64 22.20
C THR A 402 5.48 29.30 21.97
N VAL A 403 5.72 28.68 20.81
CA VAL A 403 5.08 27.42 20.42
C VAL A 403 6.15 26.33 20.36
N HIS A 404 5.96 25.28 21.16
CA HIS A 404 6.83 24.12 21.21
C HIS A 404 6.03 22.89 20.74
N ASN A 405 6.26 22.48 19.48
CA ASN A 405 5.65 21.26 18.97
C ASN A 405 6.33 20.03 19.58
N THR A 406 5.74 19.51 20.65
CA THR A 406 6.22 18.35 21.40
C THR A 406 5.56 17.04 20.95
N ILE A 407 4.87 17.02 19.81
CA ILE A 407 4.30 15.80 19.22
C ILE A 407 5.45 14.86 18.82
N CYS A 408 5.32 13.58 19.17
CA CYS A 408 6.34 12.59 18.86
C CYS A 408 6.49 12.40 17.34
N LYS A 409 7.74 12.33 16.88
CA LYS A 409 8.08 12.13 15.45
C LYS A 409 7.41 10.89 14.84
N VAL A 410 7.27 9.81 15.61
CA VAL A 410 6.63 8.57 15.14
C VAL A 410 5.13 8.80 14.88
N THR A 411 4.47 9.60 15.71
CA THR A 411 3.06 9.99 15.51
C THR A 411 2.91 10.74 14.19
N ILE A 412 3.72 11.79 13.99
CA ILE A 412 3.72 12.61 12.76
C ILE A 412 4.00 11.76 11.51
N GLN A 413 4.99 10.87 11.59
CA GLN A 413 5.34 9.98 10.47
C GLN A 413 4.20 9.04 10.10
N ARG A 414 3.46 8.49 11.09
CA ARG A 414 2.34 7.59 10.81
C ARG A 414 1.15 8.31 10.21
N GLU A 415 0.90 9.55 10.63
CA GLU A 415 -0.14 10.39 10.00
C GLU A 415 0.19 10.64 8.53
N SER A 416 1.42 11.09 8.25
CA SER A 416 1.86 11.36 6.88
C SER A 416 1.84 10.10 6.00
N GLU A 417 2.23 8.94 6.55
CA GLU A 417 2.14 7.68 5.82
C GLU A 417 0.69 7.21 5.62
N ALA A 418 -0.22 7.45 6.58
CA ALA A 418 -1.64 7.16 6.38
C ALA A 418 -2.23 7.98 5.24
N GLU A 419 -1.91 9.29 5.17
CA GLU A 419 -2.32 10.17 4.07
C GLU A 419 -1.76 9.68 2.73
N ARG A 420 -0.46 9.40 2.67
CA ARG A 420 0.22 8.90 1.47
C ARG A 420 -0.38 7.59 0.98
N LEU A 421 -0.61 6.63 1.88
CA LEU A 421 -1.17 5.32 1.56
C LEU A 421 -2.61 5.44 1.08
N ALA A 422 -3.45 6.22 1.77
CA ALA A 422 -4.82 6.50 1.34
C ALA A 422 -4.87 7.07 -0.09
N GLY A 423 -3.87 7.86 -0.50
CA GLY A 423 -3.77 8.40 -1.87
C GLY A 423 -3.52 7.37 -2.97
N VAL A 424 -3.00 6.17 -2.66
CA VAL A 424 -2.55 5.19 -3.66
C VAL A 424 -3.29 3.84 -3.62
N VAL A 425 -4.19 3.63 -2.66
CA VAL A 425 -4.95 2.38 -2.50
C VAL A 425 -6.46 2.60 -2.39
N ASP A 426 -7.22 1.51 -2.46
CA ASP A 426 -8.67 1.49 -2.28
C ASP A 426 -9.03 1.29 -0.80
N THR A 427 -8.29 0.41 -0.13
CA THR A 427 -8.49 0.05 1.28
C THR A 427 -7.20 0.20 2.08
N VAL A 428 -7.24 0.94 3.19
CA VAL A 428 -6.15 0.97 4.18
C VAL A 428 -6.56 0.16 5.41
N ILE A 429 -5.80 -0.89 5.71
CA ILE A 429 -5.93 -1.68 6.93
C ILE A 429 -5.10 -1.00 8.02
N VAL A 430 -5.77 -0.54 9.07
CA VAL A 430 -5.17 0.09 10.24
C VAL A 430 -5.19 -0.90 11.39
N ILE A 431 -4.03 -1.44 11.75
CA ILE A 431 -3.92 -2.49 12.76
C ILE A 431 -3.61 -1.91 14.13
N GLY A 432 -4.46 -2.16 15.13
CA GLY A 432 -4.16 -1.84 16.51
C GLY A 432 -5.39 -1.84 17.42
N GLY A 433 -5.16 -1.71 18.73
CA GLY A 433 -6.23 -1.77 19.73
C GLY A 433 -7.34 -0.73 19.50
N LYS A 434 -8.60 -1.13 19.68
CA LYS A 434 -9.78 -0.25 19.55
C LYS A 434 -9.75 0.95 20.50
N ASN A 435 -9.02 0.86 21.61
CA ASN A 435 -8.86 1.96 22.58
C ASN A 435 -7.62 2.84 22.35
N SER A 436 -6.74 2.48 21.41
CA SER A 436 -5.53 3.26 21.13
C SER A 436 -5.87 4.59 20.44
N SER A 437 -5.56 5.72 21.10
CA SER A 437 -5.77 7.07 20.54
C SER A 437 -5.03 7.26 19.21
N ASN A 438 -3.78 6.77 19.11
CA ASN A 438 -3.02 6.82 17.86
C ASN A 438 -3.68 6.00 16.75
N THR A 439 -4.16 4.78 17.05
CA THR A 439 -4.79 3.91 16.05
C THR A 439 -6.10 4.51 15.54
N LYS A 440 -6.99 4.94 16.44
CA LYS A 440 -8.25 5.63 16.11
C LYS A 440 -8.02 6.86 15.22
N LYS A 441 -6.93 7.59 15.46
CA LYS A 441 -6.56 8.75 14.66
C LYS A 441 -6.15 8.39 13.23
N LEU A 442 -5.35 7.33 13.05
CA LEU A 442 -4.99 6.85 11.71
C LEU A 442 -6.22 6.43 10.90
N VAL A 443 -7.19 5.76 11.54
CA VAL A 443 -8.48 5.41 10.92
C VAL A 443 -9.19 6.68 10.42
N ARG A 444 -9.37 7.68 11.29
CA ARG A 444 -10.04 8.94 10.94
C ARG A 444 -9.36 9.70 9.80
N ILE A 445 -8.02 9.67 9.73
CA ILE A 445 -7.27 10.31 8.64
C ILE A 445 -7.62 9.67 7.30
N VAL A 446 -7.64 8.33 7.24
CA VAL A 446 -8.01 7.59 6.02
C VAL A 446 -9.47 7.88 5.65
N GLU A 447 -10.39 7.84 6.61
CA GLU A 447 -11.82 8.10 6.39
C GLU A 447 -12.06 9.52 5.86
N ARG A 448 -11.37 10.53 6.42
CA ARG A 448 -11.49 11.94 6.00
C ARG A 448 -11.06 12.15 4.55
N LEU A 449 -10.14 11.33 4.04
CA LEU A 449 -9.70 11.35 2.65
C LEU A 449 -10.66 10.60 1.70
N GLY A 450 -11.82 10.14 2.20
CA GLY A 450 -12.83 9.44 1.42
C GLY A 450 -12.44 8.01 1.05
N LYS A 451 -11.49 7.41 1.79
CA LYS A 451 -10.98 6.06 1.53
C LYS A 451 -11.49 5.06 2.55
N LYS A 452 -11.57 3.79 2.16
CA LYS A 452 -12.04 2.72 3.04
C LYS A 452 -10.96 2.41 4.09
N ALA A 453 -11.25 2.70 5.35
CA ALA A 453 -10.41 2.34 6.48
C ALA A 453 -10.94 1.05 7.14
N LEU A 454 -10.11 0.02 7.27
CA LEU A 454 -10.43 -1.18 8.04
C LEU A 454 -9.63 -1.17 9.34
N HIS A 455 -10.30 -0.93 10.48
CA HIS A 455 -9.66 -1.01 11.79
C HIS A 455 -9.61 -2.47 12.26
N ALA A 456 -8.45 -3.11 12.15
CA ALA A 456 -8.25 -4.51 12.51
C ALA A 456 -7.54 -4.68 13.86
N THR A 457 -8.13 -5.48 14.74
CA THR A 457 -7.49 -6.05 15.95
C THR A 457 -7.06 -7.50 15.72
N ASP A 458 -7.76 -8.25 14.88
CA ASP A 458 -7.35 -9.60 14.48
C ASP A 458 -7.92 -9.95 13.10
N LEU A 459 -7.86 -11.22 12.72
CA LEU A 459 -8.31 -11.70 11.42
C LEU A 459 -9.84 -11.62 11.25
N SER A 460 -10.60 -11.63 12.34
CA SER A 460 -12.07 -11.57 12.30
C SER A 460 -12.60 -10.18 11.91
N ASP A 461 -11.79 -9.13 12.09
CA ASP A 461 -12.14 -7.78 11.63
C ASP A 461 -11.92 -7.59 10.12
N LEU A 462 -11.34 -8.57 9.42
CA LEU A 462 -11.07 -8.51 7.99
C LEU A 462 -12.19 -9.19 7.18
N PRO A 463 -12.63 -8.60 6.06
CA PRO A 463 -13.66 -9.21 5.23
C PRO A 463 -13.17 -10.53 4.60
N GLN A 464 -14.11 -11.42 4.30
CA GLN A 464 -13.85 -12.64 3.52
C GLN A 464 -13.82 -12.40 1.99
N GLY A 465 -14.15 -11.19 1.55
CA GLY A 465 -14.24 -10.79 0.15
C GLY A 465 -13.06 -9.93 -0.34
N ASP A 466 -13.17 -9.45 -1.57
CA ASP A 466 -12.15 -8.61 -2.17
C ASP A 466 -11.98 -7.27 -1.42
N MET A 467 -10.72 -6.86 -1.29
CA MET A 467 -10.29 -5.62 -0.63
C MET A 467 -9.64 -4.64 -1.63
N GLY A 468 -9.53 -5.00 -2.91
CA GLY A 468 -8.91 -4.19 -3.97
C GLY A 468 -7.41 -3.96 -3.73
N LYS A 469 -6.91 -2.76 -4.10
CA LYS A 469 -5.58 -2.31 -3.68
C LYS A 469 -5.59 -2.07 -2.18
N VAL A 470 -4.66 -2.72 -1.49
CA VAL A 470 -4.58 -2.69 -0.02
C VAL A 470 -3.28 -2.08 0.43
N ALA A 471 -3.39 -1.18 1.40
CA ALA A 471 -2.28 -0.73 2.21
C ALA A 471 -2.44 -1.21 3.65
N LEU A 472 -1.33 -1.33 4.36
CA LEU A 472 -1.29 -1.70 5.78
C LEU A 472 -0.48 -0.66 6.56
N ILE A 473 -1.06 -0.18 7.64
CA ILE A 473 -0.41 0.66 8.65
C ILE A 473 -0.81 0.18 10.05
N SER A 474 -0.02 0.47 11.08
CA SER A 474 -0.35 0.05 12.44
C SER A 474 -0.30 1.20 13.46
N GLY A 475 -1.01 1.01 14.56
CA GLY A 475 -0.87 1.76 15.81
C GLY A 475 0.47 1.50 16.51
N THR A 476 0.89 2.43 17.38
CA THR A 476 2.21 2.40 18.05
C THR A 476 2.32 1.34 19.13
N SER A 477 1.19 0.74 19.49
CA SER A 477 1.08 -0.34 20.48
C SER A 477 0.74 -1.68 19.82
N THR A 478 0.94 -1.83 18.51
CA THR A 478 0.63 -3.06 17.79
C THR A 478 1.88 -3.94 17.67
N PRO A 479 1.91 -5.17 18.21
CA PRO A 479 3.05 -6.07 18.07
C PRO A 479 3.22 -6.55 16.63
N TYR A 480 4.48 -6.80 16.22
CA TYR A 480 4.80 -7.24 14.86
C TYR A 480 4.14 -8.58 14.50
N GLU A 481 4.03 -9.51 15.44
CA GLU A 481 3.35 -10.80 15.24
C GLU A 481 1.89 -10.64 14.78
N GLN A 482 1.17 -9.64 15.30
CA GLN A 482 -0.22 -9.35 14.90
C GLN A 482 -0.27 -8.80 13.47
N ILE A 483 0.70 -7.96 13.11
CA ILE A 483 0.85 -7.42 11.75
C ILE A 483 1.16 -8.56 10.77
N GLN A 484 2.07 -9.45 11.14
CA GLN A 484 2.46 -10.59 10.32
C GLN A 484 1.28 -11.53 10.07
N LYS A 485 0.47 -11.85 11.09
CA LYS A 485 -0.73 -12.69 10.91
C LYS A 485 -1.70 -12.10 9.89
N ILE A 486 -1.90 -10.78 9.92
CA ILE A 486 -2.76 -10.08 8.98
C ILE A 486 -2.14 -10.06 7.58
N LEU A 487 -0.83 -9.82 7.45
CA LEU A 487 -0.12 -9.94 6.18
C LEU A 487 -0.25 -11.34 5.60
N ASP A 488 0.00 -12.38 6.39
CA ASP A 488 -0.13 -13.78 5.98
C ASP A 488 -1.56 -14.13 5.55
N TYR A 489 -2.57 -13.56 6.20
CA TYR A 489 -3.97 -13.73 5.81
C TYR A 489 -4.27 -13.06 4.47
N ILE A 490 -3.81 -11.81 4.28
CA ILE A 490 -3.95 -11.10 3.01
C ILE A 490 -3.23 -11.87 1.90
N ASP A 491 -2.02 -12.36 2.17
CA ASP A 491 -1.22 -13.16 1.25
C ASP A 491 -1.83 -14.53 0.94
N LYS A 492 -2.62 -15.13 1.84
CA LYS A 492 -3.40 -16.35 1.55
C LYS A 492 -4.62 -16.08 0.68
N MET A 493 -5.23 -14.91 0.82
CA MET A 493 -6.33 -14.46 -0.05
C MET A 493 -5.84 -14.00 -1.43
N ARG A 494 -4.55 -13.66 -1.50
CA ARG A 494 -3.85 -13.27 -2.71
C ARG A 494 -3.16 -14.49 -3.33
N GLU A 495 -3.23 -14.63 -4.65
CA GLU A 495 -2.44 -15.66 -5.33
C GLU A 495 -1.00 -15.15 -5.44
N VAL A 496 -0.18 -15.30 -4.40
CA VAL A 496 1.23 -14.90 -4.45
C VAL A 496 1.95 -15.79 -5.45
N THR A 497 2.17 -15.29 -6.67
CA THR A 497 3.06 -15.95 -7.62
C THR A 497 4.50 -15.81 -7.12
N ASN A 498 5.31 -16.86 -7.24
CA ASN A 498 6.71 -16.89 -6.75
C ASN A 498 7.57 -15.74 -7.32
N ASN A 499 7.10 -15.03 -8.35
CA ASN A 499 7.75 -13.90 -8.98
C ASN A 499 7.67 -12.59 -8.15
N GLY A 500 6.97 -12.59 -7.01
CA GLY A 500 6.81 -11.44 -6.11
C GLY A 500 7.60 -11.51 -4.80
N ARG A 501 8.20 -12.66 -4.48
CA ARG A 501 9.12 -12.79 -3.33
C ARG A 501 10.48 -12.25 -3.74
N GLU A 502 10.88 -11.13 -3.16
CA GLU A 502 12.30 -10.95 -2.88
C GLU A 502 12.69 -12.14 -1.99
N ASN A 503 13.41 -13.09 -2.58
CA ASN A 503 13.95 -14.21 -1.85
C ASN A 503 14.87 -13.68 -0.74
N GLU A 504 14.59 -14.21 0.46
CA GLU A 504 15.56 -14.62 1.47
C GLU A 504 16.25 -13.53 2.32
N THR A 505 15.92 -13.61 3.61
CA THR A 505 16.72 -13.21 4.78
C THR A 505 16.91 -11.71 5.04
N ALA A 506 15.96 -11.15 5.79
CA ALA A 506 16.30 -10.23 6.87
C ALA A 506 15.79 -10.84 8.18
N ARG A 507 16.59 -11.74 8.76
CA ARG A 507 16.51 -12.07 10.18
C ARG A 507 17.16 -10.95 10.98
#